data_AF-A0A7J8VZQ1-F1
#
_entry.id   AF-A0A7J8VZQ1-F1
#
_cell.length_a   1.000
_cell.length_b   1.000
_cell.length_c   1.000
_cell.angle_alpha   90.00
_cell.angle_beta   90.00
_cell.angle_gamma   90.00
#
_symmetry.space_group_name_H-M   'P 1'
#
loop_
_entity.id
_entity.type
_entity.pdbx_description
1 polymer ?
#
loop_
_entity_poly.entity_id
_entity_poly.type
_entity_poly.pdbx_seq_one_letter_code
_entity_poly.pdbx_strand_id
1 'polypeptide(L)' 'MPTLRRFFAPQDNVALENKVAEREARLIAEAEERFMKLTEIREAKFMDMMDAH' A
#
# COMPACT_ATOMS: atom_id res chain seq x y z
N MET A 1 42.11 -9.23 -10.45
CA MET A 1 40.68 -9.52 -10.20
C MET A 1 40.24 -8.73 -8.98
N PRO A 2 39.37 -7.72 -9.09
CA PRO A 2 38.75 -7.16 -7.90
C PRO A 2 37.74 -8.18 -7.37
N THR A 3 37.84 -8.46 -6.08
CA THR A 3 37.03 -9.45 -5.37
C THR A 3 35.54 -9.13 -5.48
N LEU A 4 34.77 -10.11 -5.96
CA LEU A 4 33.29 -10.14 -6.01
C LEU A 4 32.58 -10.00 -4.65
N ARG A 5 33.31 -9.66 -3.56
CA ARG A 5 32.74 -9.44 -2.21
C ARG A 5 32.13 -8.05 -2.02
N ARG A 6 32.18 -7.18 -3.03
CA ARG A 6 31.75 -5.78 -2.95
C ARG A 6 30.34 -5.51 -3.48
N PHE A 7 29.61 -6.54 -3.88
CA PHE A 7 28.34 -6.32 -4.59
C PHE A 7 27.17 -5.92 -3.71
N PHE A 8 27.15 -6.30 -2.43
CA PHE A 8 26.14 -5.81 -1.47
C PHE A 8 26.75 -5.84 -0.06
N ALA A 9 27.07 -4.67 0.50
CA ALA A 9 27.29 -4.62 1.94
C ALA A 9 25.98 -4.98 2.64
N PRO A 10 25.99 -5.59 3.83
CA PRO A 10 24.75 -5.89 4.56
C PRO A 10 23.84 -4.65 4.75
N GLN A 11 24.43 -3.47 4.78
CA GLN A 11 23.76 -2.17 4.86
C GLN A 11 22.93 -1.85 3.61
N ASP A 12 23.38 -2.27 2.43
CA ASP A 12 22.69 -2.07 1.15
C ASP A 12 21.42 -2.93 1.07
N ASN A 13 21.46 -4.14 1.65
CA ASN A 13 20.30 -5.03 1.74
C ASN A 13 19.23 -4.46 2.69
N VAL A 14 19.63 -3.96 3.86
CA VAL A 14 18.71 -3.35 4.83
C VAL A 14 18.07 -2.07 4.25
N ALA A 15 18.84 -1.26 3.52
CA ALA A 15 18.30 -0.07 2.87
C ALA A 15 17.29 -0.40 1.75
N LEU A 16 17.48 -1.53 1.05
CA LEU A 16 16.54 -2.01 0.04
C LEU A 16 15.26 -2.54 0.69
N GLU A 17 15.37 -3.34 1.75
CA GLU A 17 14.23 -3.86 2.52
C GLU A 17 13.36 -2.73 3.08
N ASN A 18 13.98 -1.68 3.63
CA ASN A 18 13.25 -0.51 4.14
C ASN A 18 12.47 0.22 3.03
N LYS A 19 13.07 0.38 1.84
CA LYS A 19 12.37 1.00 0.69
C LYS A 19 11.20 0.15 0.20
N VAL A 20 11.34 -1.17 0.23
CA VAL A 20 10.26 -2.10 -0.12
C VAL A 20 9.13 -1.98 0.91
N ALA A 21 9.45 -2.02 2.21
CA ALA A 21 8.48 -1.86 3.29
C ALA A 21 7.75 -0.51 3.23
N GLU A 22 8.45 0.59 2.96
CA GLU A 22 7.82 1.91 2.77
C GLU A 22 6.85 1.92 1.59
N ARG A 23 7.20 1.26 0.48
CA ARG A 23 6.33 1.19 -0.69
C ARG A 23 5.11 0.33 -0.42
N GLU A 24 5.28 -0.81 0.25
CA GLU A 24 4.17 -1.68 0.67
C GLU A 24 3.22 -0.95 1.61
N ALA A 25 3.74 -0.25 2.62
CA ALA A 25 2.93 0.54 3.53
C ALA A 25 2.11 1.62 2.81
N ARG A 26 2.70 2.30 1.81
CA ARG A 26 1.96 3.28 0.98
C ARG A 26 0.85 2.63 0.17
N LEU A 27 1.10 1.47 -0.44
CA LEU A 27 0.09 0.75 -1.22
C LEU A 27 -1.05 0.25 -0.34
N ILE A 28 -0.76 -0.20 0.88
CA ILE A 28 -1.78 -0.60 1.86
C ILE A 28 -2.64 0.60 2.25
N ALA A 29 -2.03 1.73 2.63
CA ALA A 29 -2.76 2.94 2.99
C ALA A 29 -3.67 3.44 1.85
N GLU A 30 -3.18 3.41 0.60
CA GLU A 30 -3.98 3.78 -0.57
C GLU A 30 -5.15 2.81 -0.80
N ALA A 31 -4.92 1.51 -0.59
CA ALA A 31 -5.98 0.51 -0.71
C ALA A 31 -7.06 0.70 0.36
N GLU A 32 -6.68 0.97 1.60
CA GLU A 32 -7.61 1.27 2.71
C GLU A 32 -8.43 2.53 2.43
N GLU A 33 -7.80 3.61 1.96
CA GLU A 33 -8.51 4.84 1.58
C GLU A 33 -9.54 4.59 0.48
N ARG A 34 -9.16 3.86 -0.57
CA ARG A 34 -10.08 3.48 -1.66
C ARG A 34 -11.23 2.62 -1.16
N PHE A 35 -10.96 1.69 -0.24
CA PHE A 35 -11.99 0.82 0.33
C PHE A 35 -13.00 1.61 1.16
N MET A 36 -12.55 2.58 1.95
CA MET A 36 -13.43 3.49 2.70
C MET A 36 -14.35 4.27 1.77
N LYS A 37 -13.81 4.88 0.71
CA LYS A 37 -14.63 5.60 -0.29
C LYS A 37 -15.66 4.71 -0.98
N LEU A 38 -15.29 3.48 -1.31
CA LEU A 38 -16.24 2.52 -1.89
C LEU A 38 -17.35 2.13 -0.91
N THR A 39 -17.01 2.02 0.37
CA THR A 39 -17.98 1.74 1.44
C THR A 39 -18.97 2.89 1.60
N GLU A 40 -18.49 4.13 1.62
CA GLU A 40 -19.33 5.33 1.65
C GLU A 40 -20.28 5.40 0.45
N ILE A 41 -19.78 5.15 -0.76
CA ILE A 41 -20.60 5.11 -1.99
C ILE A 41 -21.67 4.03 -1.88
N ARG A 42 -21.29 2.85 -1.37
CA ARG A 42 -22.23 1.74 -1.18
C ARG A 42 -23.33 2.14 -0.20
N GLU A 43 -22.98 2.68 0.96
CA GLU A 43 -23.93 3.12 1.99
C GLU A 43 -24.89 4.19 1.47
N ALA A 44 -24.38 5.21 0.78
CA ALA A 44 -25.21 6.24 0.15
C ALA A 44 -26.24 5.63 -0.81
N LYS A 45 -25.79 4.72 -1.69
CA LYS A 45 -26.68 4.01 -2.61
C LYS A 45 -27.73 3.15 -1.91
N PHE A 46 -27.39 2.57 -0.76
CA PHE A 46 -28.35 1.81 0.04
C PHE A 46 -29.41 2.72 0.66
N MET A 47 -29.02 3.89 1.18
CA MET A 47 -29.96 4.88 1.71
C MET A 47 -30.90 5.41 0.63
N ASP A 48 -30.36 5.76 -0.55
CA ASP A 48 -31.18 6.20 -1.69
C ASP A 48 -32.25 5.17 -2.09
N MET A 49 -31.93 3.87 -1.99
CA MET A 49 -32.86 2.79 -2.29
C MET A 49 -33.96 2.63 -1.23
N MET A 50 -33.65 2.91 0.03
CA MET A 50 -34.62 2.86 1.13
C MET A 50 -35.53 4.09 1.14
N ASP A 51 -35.02 5.26 0.76
CA ASP A 51 -35.79 6.51 0.70
C ASP A 51 -36.73 6.59 -0.52
N ALA A 52 -36.48 5.79 -1.56
CA ALA A 52 -37.31 5.74 -2.77
C ALA A 52 -38.62 4.93 -2.62
N HIS A 53 -38.91 4.40 -1.42
CA HIS A 53 -39.97 3.43 -1.17
C HIS A 53 -41.02 3.93 -0.16
#